data_AF-K7A8B5-F1
#
_entry.id   AF-K7A8B5-F1
#
_cell.length_a   1.000
_cell.length_b   1.000
_cell.length_c   1.000
_cell.angle_alpha   90.00
_cell.angle_beta   90.00
_cell.angle_gamma   90.00
#
_symmetry.space_group_name_H-M   'P 1'
#
loop_
_entity.id
_entity.type
_entity.pdbx_description
1 polymer ?
#
loop_
_entity_poly.entity_id
_entity_poly.type
_entity_poly.pdbx_seq_one_letter_code
_entity_poly.pdbx_strand_id
1 'polypeptide(L)' 'MSFYSGIDLHSNNHVVVVIDEEDNKVVDKRIDNNLHTTLEVLAP' A
#
# COMPACT_ATOMS: atom_id res chain seq x y z
N MET A 1 12.06 2.05 13.17
CA MET A 1 11.82 2.52 11.80
C MET A 1 10.33 2.49 11.59
N SER A 2 9.74 3.65 11.40
CA SER A 2 8.29 3.77 11.24
C SER A 2 7.96 3.81 9.75
N PHE A 3 6.90 3.12 9.36
CA PHE A 3 6.35 3.20 8.02
C PHE A 3 4.91 3.68 8.11
N TYR A 4 4.52 4.51 7.15
CA TYR A 4 3.17 5.05 7.07
C TYR A 4 2.52 4.52 5.81
N SER A 5 1.37 3.88 5.96
CA SER A 5 0.62 3.32 4.84
C SER A 5 -0.61 4.15 4.54
N GLY A 6 -0.79 4.52 3.28
CA GLY A 6 -2.01 5.10 2.73
C GLY A 6 -2.69 4.10 1.79
N ILE A 7 -4.01 3.99 1.89
CA ILE A 7 -4.83 3.23 0.95
C ILE A 7 -5.84 4.18 0.32
N ASP A 8 -5.77 4.31 -1.01
CA ASP A 8 -6.75 5.05 -1.80
C ASP A 8 -7.70 4.05 -2.50
N LEU A 9 -8.91 3.92 -1.95
CA LEU A 9 -9.88 2.90 -2.34
C LEU A 9 -10.82 3.41 -3.45
N HIS A 10 -10.91 2.65 -4.53
CA HIS A 10 -11.89 2.83 -5.60
C HIS A 10 -12.82 1.61 -5.69
N SER A 11 -13.81 1.64 -6.58
CA SER A 11 -14.85 0.60 -6.65
C SER A 11 -14.34 -0.81 -6.99
N ASN A 12 -13.26 -0.93 -7.78
CA ASN A 12 -12.73 -2.22 -8.26
C ASN A 12 -11.26 -2.47 -7.94
N ASN A 13 -10.53 -1.44 -7.52
CA ASN A 13 -9.12 -1.52 -7.15
C ASN A 13 -8.81 -0.49 -6.06
N HIS A 14 -7.61 -0.60 -5.50
CA HIS A 14 -7.06 0.41 -4.62
C HIS A 14 -5.59 0.60 -4.89
N VAL A 15 -5.08 1.77 -4.48
CA VAL A 15 -3.65 2.05 -4.49
C VAL A 15 -3.16 1.96 -3.05
N VAL A 16 -2.12 1.16 -2.82
CA VAL A 16 -1.38 1.08 -1.56
C VAL A 16 -0.09 1.85 -1.73
N VAL A 17 0.12 2.84 -0.87
CA VAL A 17 1.38 3.58 -0.78
C VAL A 17 1.95 3.40 0.62
N VAL A 18 3.22 3.05 0.71
CA VAL A 18 3.96 3.03 1.98
C VAL A 18 5.13 3.99 1.87
N ILE A 19 5.28 4.87 2.87
CA ILE A 19 6.39 5.81 2.99
C ILE A 19 7.17 5.59 4.29
N ASP A 20 8.44 5.96 4.28
CA ASP A 20 9.26 6.06 5.50
C ASP A 20 9.15 7.46 6.16
N GLU A 21 9.95 7.71 7.20
CA GLU A 21 9.97 8.97 7.94
C GLU A 21 10.60 10.14 7.17
N GLU A 22 11.23 9.88 6.03
CA GLU A 22 11.85 10.87 5.14
C GLU A 22 10.97 11.14 3.90
N ASP A 23 9.70 10.72 3.94
CA ASP A 23 8.73 10.79 2.84
C ASP A 23 9.12 9.98 1.59
N ASN A 24 10.07 9.03 1.68
CA ASN A 24 10.41 8.17 0.56
C ASN A 24 9.33 7.10 0.37
N LYS A 25 8.81 6.97 -0.86
CA LYS A 25 7.91 5.88 -1.23
C LYS A 25 8.65 4.56 -1.35
N VAL A 26 8.38 3.64 -0.41
CA VAL A 26 8.91 2.27 -0.45
C VAL A 26 7.96 1.31 -1.15
N VAL A 27 6.66 1.62 -1.15
CA VAL A 27 5.63 0.90 -1.93
C VAL A 27 4.73 1.92 -2.61
N ASP A 28 4.42 1.70 -3.88
CA ASP A 28 3.40 2.43 -4.65
C ASP A 28 2.82 1.45 -5.67
N LYS A 29 1.68 0.82 -5.34
CA LYS A 29 1.07 -0.23 -6.17
C LYS A 29 -0.44 -0.07 -6.26
N ARG A 30 -0.97 -0.14 -7.47
CA ARG A 30 -2.41 -0.35 -7.72
C ARG A 30 -2.69 -1.86 -7.79
N ILE A 31 -3.60 -2.35 -6.97
CA ILE A 31 -4.01 -3.75 -6.92
C ILE A 31 -5.54 -3.86 -6.85
N ASP A 32 -6.08 -5.01 -7.24
CA ASP A 32 -7.52 -5.26 -7.14
C ASP A 32 -7.99 -5.21 -5.68
N ASN A 33 -9.29 -5.02 -5.49
CA ASN A 33 -9.92 -5.05 -4.15
C ASN A 33 -9.98 -6.47 -3.59
N ASN A 34 -8.81 -7.04 -3.33
CA ASN A 34 -8.61 -8.37 -2.80
C ASN A 34 -7.67 -8.28 -1.58
N LEU A 35 -8.19 -8.67 -0.42
CA LEU A 35 -7.45 -8.61 0.85
C LEU A 35 -6.18 -9.45 0.82
N HIS A 36 -6.20 -10.62 0.17
CA HIS A 36 -5.03 -11.50 0.12
C HIS A 36 -3.87 -10.81 -0.61
N THR A 37 -4.14 -10.21 -1.77
CA THR A 37 -3.15 -9.46 -2.54
C THR A 37 -2.60 -8.25 -1.75
N THR A 38 -3.45 -7.55 -1.00
CA THR A 38 -3.00 -6.45 -0.14
C THR A 38 -2.07 -6.94 0.96
N LEU A 39 -2.38 -8.06 1.61
CA LEU A 39 -1.54 -8.65 2.66
C LEU A 39 -0.19 -9.13 2.12
N GLU A 40 -0.16 -9.70 0.91
CA GLU A 40 1.09 -10.07 0.23
C GLU A 40 1.97 -8.86 -0.09
N VAL A 41 1.36 -7.73 -0.49
CA VAL A 41 2.09 -6.49 -0.76
C VAL A 41 2.66 -5.86 0.52
N LEU A 42 1.97 -6.02 1.65
CA LEU A 42 2.38 -5.47 2.95
C LEU A 42 3.18 -6.47 3.80
N ALA A 43 3.48 -7.66 3.26
CA ALA A 43 4.33 -8.63 3.95
C ALA A 43 5.76 -8.08 4.09
N PRO A 44 6.42 -8.25 5.25
CA PRO A 44 7.79 -7.77 5.49
C PRO A 44 8.85 -8.37 4.57
#